data_AF-A0A448ZRR7-F1
#
_entry.id   AF-A0A448ZRR7-F1
#
_cell.length_a   1.000
_cell.length_b   1.000
_cell.length_c   1.000
_cell.angle_alpha   90.00
_cell.angle_beta   90.00
_cell.angle_gamma   90.00
#
_symmetry.space_group_name_H-M   'P 1'
#
loop_
_entity.id
_entity.type
_entity.pdbx_description
1 polymer ?
#
loop_
_entity_poly.entity_id
_entity_poly.type
_entity_poly.pdbx_seq_one_letter_code
_entity_poly.pdbx_strand_id
1 'polypeptide(L)'
;MAMSRKGKTWAAASVVAIFVIYNVGFSSVFFRHYAQGGKKINGKKISRPNGSLLTEIPAPTPLPIDLSTPMPSRRTERPTAKPSTSATILPTDDPNGAVVNRNKDRIDESPTLVLHIGPHKTGTSTIQCDLSHFRGELYADASVAYIGRVYGHCINPSVASGPVFDTRGLINTCFKSSLCTNTSLWRNLEAQLHHYANHNKSVIISDEAFSRMGIIVGDSVDNRIVLYRLLNKYYPGRVRVVVMYRRYYEWMQSMWNEGNKPHKNFYDPVSPYKEKFQKWPSEGGKTCKTFLEYITRKHKKVARDKLKWSEYQKLAEIDNIHVAEYLRRLWKNHSSNVVMLNMHEMEHKNDGEDITTLLLRENLSLVAGDVLRMAKANASYVGRPNPSKNFDYDRLAVKAHERGLLVNQSATLRFEIAQIAEKYLLQKLNKTKDSLPFVCLNQTHLESLLQKSLQYEREIYPDLSEEATKHHEEAFFKAFERKKFCNFDTDKLIEDNAVQNFFTKDIPQLLDIR
;
A
#
# COMPACT_ATOMS: atom_id res chain seq x y z
N MET A 1 59.40 23.88 -50.03
CA MET A 1 59.04 23.01 -51.17
C MET A 1 57.53 22.92 -51.23
N ALA A 2 56.98 23.27 -52.37
CA ALA A 2 55.55 23.43 -52.65
C ALA A 2 54.94 22.18 -53.31
N MET A 3 53.63 22.26 -53.55
CA MET A 3 52.71 21.37 -54.28
C MET A 3 51.96 20.35 -53.39
N SER A 4 50.64 20.43 -53.21
CA SER A 4 49.49 20.48 -54.15
C SER A 4 49.21 19.14 -54.83
N ARG A 5 48.06 18.51 -54.50
CA ARG A 5 46.92 18.28 -55.42
C ARG A 5 45.85 17.32 -54.85
N LYS A 6 44.58 17.76 -54.98
CA LYS A 6 43.35 17.05 -55.43
C LYS A 6 42.93 15.80 -54.62
N GLY A 7 41.74 15.68 -54.04
CA GLY A 7 40.41 16.15 -54.42
C GLY A 7 39.57 14.99 -54.97
N LYS A 8 38.43 14.67 -54.32
CA LYS A 8 37.17 14.26 -54.96
C LYS A 8 36.06 13.98 -53.92
N THR A 9 35.02 14.78 -54.04
CA THR A 9 33.67 14.70 -53.49
C THR A 9 32.84 13.61 -54.16
N TRP A 10 31.89 13.00 -53.42
CA TRP A 10 30.65 12.47 -54.00
C TRP A 10 29.47 13.01 -53.19
N ALA A 11 28.64 13.80 -53.88
CA ALA A 11 27.29 14.16 -53.49
C ALA A 11 26.34 13.19 -54.18
N ALA A 12 25.28 12.78 -53.48
CA ALA A 12 24.08 12.23 -54.12
C ALA A 12 22.87 12.92 -53.50
N ALA A 13 22.28 13.83 -54.27
CA ALA A 13 20.98 14.43 -54.04
C ALA A 13 20.02 13.91 -55.13
N SER A 14 18.81 13.54 -54.74
CA SER A 14 17.58 13.42 -55.54
C SER A 14 16.47 13.36 -54.49
N VAL A 15 15.70 14.41 -54.18
CA VAL A 15 14.70 15.13 -54.97
C VAL A 15 13.76 14.17 -55.72
N VAL A 16 12.50 14.07 -55.28
CA VAL A 16 11.32 14.58 -56.02
C VAL A 16 9.99 14.20 -55.32
N ALA A 17 9.17 15.25 -55.20
CA ALA A 17 7.70 15.36 -55.19
C ALA A 17 6.79 14.73 -54.12
N ILE A 18 6.30 15.66 -53.31
CA ILE A 18 4.91 15.92 -52.92
C ILE A 18 3.88 15.57 -54.02
N PHE A 19 2.82 14.86 -53.62
CA PHE A 19 1.45 15.13 -54.10
C PHE A 19 0.46 15.01 -52.94
N VAL A 20 -0.20 16.12 -52.66
CA VAL A 20 -1.45 16.25 -51.89
C VAL A 20 -2.57 16.33 -52.92
N ILE A 21 -3.73 15.69 -52.67
CA ILE A 21 -5.11 16.24 -52.81
C ILE A 21 -6.17 15.11 -52.78
N TYR A 22 -7.05 15.22 -51.76
CA TYR A 22 -8.51 15.03 -51.65
C TYR A 22 -9.25 13.69 -51.94
N ASN A 23 -9.93 13.24 -50.87
CA ASN A 23 -11.37 12.96 -50.72
C ASN A 23 -12.15 12.23 -51.83
N VAL A 24 -12.67 11.05 -51.49
CA VAL A 24 -14.10 10.61 -51.53
C VAL A 24 -14.15 9.43 -50.53
N GLY A 25 -15.01 9.25 -49.53
CA GLY A 25 -16.39 9.64 -49.28
C GLY A 25 -17.11 8.36 -48.85
N PHE A 26 -17.54 8.25 -47.59
CA PHE A 26 -18.52 7.23 -47.20
C PHE A 26 -19.49 7.79 -46.17
N SER A 27 -20.76 7.65 -46.53
CA SER A 27 -21.91 8.37 -46.03
C SER A 27 -22.35 7.93 -44.64
N SER A 28 -22.67 8.93 -43.83
CA SER A 28 -23.61 8.89 -42.73
C SER A 28 -25.05 8.82 -43.25
N VAL A 29 -25.85 7.84 -42.81
CA VAL A 29 -27.31 7.82 -42.96
C VAL A 29 -27.94 7.20 -41.69
N PHE A 30 -28.66 8.07 -40.96
CA PHE A 30 -29.81 7.85 -40.06
C PHE A 30 -29.62 7.18 -38.68
N PHE A 31 -29.77 7.98 -37.61
CA PHE A 31 -31.08 8.24 -36.99
C PHE A 31 -30.98 9.42 -36.00
N ARG A 32 -31.76 10.48 -36.26
CA ARG A 32 -32.06 11.55 -35.30
C ARG A 32 -33.54 11.85 -35.43
N HIS A 33 -34.35 11.47 -34.44
CA HIS A 33 -35.56 12.18 -34.02
C HIS A 33 -36.16 11.44 -32.80
N TYR A 34 -36.10 12.07 -31.63
CA TYR A 34 -37.29 12.57 -30.93
C TYR A 34 -36.86 13.15 -29.58
N ALA A 35 -36.90 14.48 -29.48
CA ALA A 35 -36.96 15.21 -28.23
C ALA A 35 -38.05 16.27 -28.41
N GLN A 36 -39.25 15.99 -27.93
CA GLN A 36 -40.28 16.96 -27.54
C GLN A 36 -41.48 16.18 -26.99
N GLY A 37 -41.94 16.53 -25.78
CA GLY A 37 -43.19 15.99 -25.23
C GLY A 37 -43.19 15.73 -23.72
N GLY A 38 -42.72 16.66 -22.88
CA GLY A 38 -43.00 16.62 -21.44
C GLY A 38 -44.46 16.97 -21.16
N LYS A 39 -45.35 15.97 -21.25
CA LYS A 39 -46.77 16.09 -20.86
C LYS A 39 -46.89 15.86 -19.35
N LYS A 40 -47.35 16.87 -18.61
CA LYS A 40 -47.81 16.73 -17.22
C LYS A 40 -48.95 15.71 -17.19
N ILE A 41 -48.81 14.65 -16.40
CA ILE A 41 -49.92 13.78 -16.00
C ILE A 41 -50.04 13.83 -14.48
N ASN A 42 -51.26 14.14 -14.06
CA ASN A 42 -51.74 14.22 -12.69
C ASN A 42 -51.59 12.90 -11.92
N GLY A 43 -51.29 13.05 -10.63
CA GLY A 43 -52.04 12.39 -9.56
C GLY A 43 -51.95 10.87 -9.44
N LYS A 44 -51.07 10.39 -8.56
CA LYS A 44 -51.46 9.41 -7.54
C LYS A 44 -50.49 9.43 -6.37
N LYS A 45 -50.94 10.02 -5.25
CA LYS A 45 -50.36 9.83 -3.93
C LYS A 45 -50.50 8.35 -3.58
N ILE A 46 -49.39 7.64 -3.44
CA ILE A 46 -49.35 6.34 -2.76
C ILE A 46 -48.96 6.66 -1.31
N SER A 47 -49.93 6.57 -0.42
CA SER A 47 -49.77 6.59 1.03
C SER A 47 -48.92 5.40 1.46
N ARG A 48 -47.84 5.67 2.20
CA ARG A 48 -47.12 4.64 2.95
C ARG A 48 -47.85 4.40 4.27
N PRO A 49 -48.03 3.14 4.70
CA PRO A 49 -48.62 2.85 6.00
C PRO A 49 -47.67 3.20 7.14
N ASN A 50 -48.25 3.80 8.16
CA ASN A 50 -47.65 4.14 9.45
C ASN A 50 -47.34 2.88 10.27
N GLY A 51 -46.27 2.98 11.07
CA GLY A 51 -46.28 2.50 12.45
C GLY A 51 -45.75 1.10 12.70
N SER A 52 -44.48 1.02 13.10
CA SER A 52 -44.05 0.02 14.10
C SER A 52 -43.21 0.74 15.13
N LEU A 53 -43.71 0.72 16.37
CA LEU A 53 -43.06 1.20 17.59
C LEU A 53 -41.77 0.40 17.80
N LEU A 54 -40.61 1.08 17.80
CA LEU A 54 -39.40 0.58 18.44
C LEU A 54 -39.20 1.39 19.71
N THR A 55 -39.36 0.70 20.84
CA THR A 55 -39.01 1.16 22.18
C THR A 55 -37.52 1.46 22.26
N GLU A 56 -37.18 2.67 22.69
CA GLU A 56 -35.81 3.10 22.94
C GLU A 56 -35.24 2.34 24.14
N ILE A 57 -34.13 1.62 23.93
CA ILE A 57 -33.30 1.08 25.01
C ILE A 57 -32.30 2.19 25.37
N PRO A 58 -32.23 2.64 26.65
CA PRO A 58 -31.29 3.67 27.04
C PRO A 58 -29.85 3.15 26.97
N ALA A 59 -28.96 3.97 26.39
CA ALA A 59 -27.53 3.68 26.34
C ALA A 59 -26.92 3.67 27.76
N PRO A 60 -25.99 2.74 28.05
CA PRO A 60 -25.34 2.68 29.36
C PRO A 60 -24.48 3.93 29.59
N THR A 61 -24.68 4.55 30.75
CA THR A 61 -23.87 5.66 31.23
C THR A 61 -22.47 5.15 31.59
N PRO A 62 -21.38 5.71 31.04
CA PRO A 62 -20.04 5.29 31.44
C PRO A 62 -19.74 5.80 32.85
N LEU A 63 -19.28 4.89 33.70
CA LEU A 63 -18.76 5.20 35.03
C LEU A 63 -17.50 6.09 34.92
N PRO A 64 -17.31 7.06 35.83
CA PRO A 64 -16.13 7.89 35.84
C PRO A 64 -14.90 7.06 36.21
N ILE A 65 -13.89 7.08 35.33
CA ILE A 65 -12.56 6.57 35.61
C ILE A 65 -11.80 7.66 36.36
N ASP A 66 -11.49 7.40 37.63
CA ASP A 66 -10.63 8.25 38.45
C ASP A 66 -9.17 8.11 37.99
N LEU A 67 -8.63 9.17 37.37
CA LEU A 67 -7.27 9.26 36.84
C LEU A 67 -6.29 9.94 37.81
N SER A 68 -6.56 9.93 39.11
CA SER A 68 -5.76 10.65 40.11
C SER A 68 -4.63 9.86 40.78
N THR A 69 -4.20 8.71 40.24
CA THR A 69 -2.98 8.01 40.73
C THR A 69 -1.72 8.38 39.94
N PRO A 70 -0.74 9.08 40.55
CA PRO A 70 0.56 9.30 39.92
C PRO A 70 1.39 8.01 39.91
N MET A 71 2.04 7.72 38.78
CA MET A 71 3.00 6.60 38.65
C MET A 71 4.16 6.75 39.65
N PRO A 72 4.60 5.67 40.31
CA PRO A 72 5.71 5.72 41.24
C PRO A 72 7.06 5.83 40.51
N SER A 73 7.81 6.87 40.86
CA SER A 73 9.23 7.04 40.56
C SER A 73 10.04 5.91 41.22
N ARG A 74 10.64 5.02 40.42
CA ARG A 74 11.46 3.92 40.93
C ARG A 74 12.91 4.38 41.10
N ARG A 75 13.25 4.59 42.37
CA ARG A 75 14.58 4.94 42.89
C ARG A 75 15.56 3.78 42.67
N THR A 76 16.74 4.13 42.20
CA THR A 76 17.94 3.30 42.05
C THR A 76 18.55 3.00 43.42
N GLU A 77 18.70 1.72 43.76
CA GLU A 77 19.64 1.28 44.79
C GLU A 77 20.54 0.18 44.25
N ARG A 78 21.82 0.39 44.50
CA ARG A 78 22.99 -0.37 44.03
C ARG A 78 23.64 -0.93 45.29
N PRO A 79 23.93 -2.24 45.39
CA PRO A 79 24.84 -2.72 46.43
C PRO A 79 26.27 -2.80 45.89
N THR A 80 27.17 -2.15 46.61
CA THR A 80 28.62 -2.26 46.52
C THR A 80 29.12 -3.60 47.07
N ALA A 81 29.93 -4.33 46.30
CA ALA A 81 30.96 -5.22 46.82
C ALA A 81 32.09 -5.45 45.80
N LYS A 82 33.33 -5.35 46.27
CA LYS A 82 34.62 -5.73 45.65
C LYS A 82 35.55 -6.08 46.83
N PRO A 83 36.72 -6.71 46.61
CA PRO A 83 37.14 -7.68 45.59
C PRO A 83 37.92 -8.88 46.19
N SER A 84 38.18 -9.95 45.44
CA SER A 84 39.42 -10.76 45.62
C SER A 84 39.59 -11.86 44.55
N THR A 85 40.85 -11.98 44.12
CA THR A 85 41.59 -13.17 43.63
C THR A 85 41.34 -13.73 42.21
N SER A 86 42.41 -13.60 41.43
CA SER A 86 42.78 -14.31 40.22
C SER A 86 42.65 -15.84 40.34
N ALA A 87 42.10 -16.47 39.29
CA ALA A 87 42.45 -17.83 38.90
C ALA A 87 42.19 -18.02 37.40
N THR A 88 43.25 -18.41 36.69
CA THR A 88 43.24 -18.93 35.32
C THR A 88 42.45 -20.24 35.29
N ILE A 89 41.37 -20.33 34.49
CA ILE A 89 40.66 -21.58 34.21
C ILE A 89 40.39 -21.69 32.71
N LEU A 90 40.89 -22.79 32.15
CA LEU A 90 40.73 -23.30 30.78
C LEU A 90 39.25 -23.60 30.45
N PRO A 91 38.88 -23.67 29.15
CA PRO A 91 37.51 -23.95 28.76
C PRO A 91 37.10 -25.37 29.16
N THR A 92 36.08 -25.49 30.02
CA THR A 92 35.44 -26.76 30.34
C THR A 92 34.31 -27.03 29.36
N ASP A 93 34.43 -28.16 28.67
CA ASP A 93 33.38 -28.83 27.93
C ASP A 93 32.14 -29.01 28.82
N ASP A 94 30.99 -28.49 28.36
CA ASP A 94 29.69 -28.75 28.97
C ASP A 94 29.15 -30.09 28.43
N PRO A 95 29.04 -31.16 29.25
CA PRO A 95 28.58 -32.47 28.80
C PRO A 95 27.06 -32.64 28.90
N ASN A 96 26.29 -31.58 29.21
CA ASN A 96 24.83 -31.63 29.29
C ASN A 96 24.15 -30.83 28.17
N GLY A 97 24.68 -30.98 26.95
CA GLY A 97 23.96 -30.65 25.73
C GLY A 97 22.71 -31.51 25.62
N ALA A 98 21.61 -31.02 26.18
CA ALA A 98 20.28 -31.53 25.92
C ALA A 98 20.12 -31.63 24.40
N VAL A 99 20.11 -32.87 23.91
CA VAL A 99 19.80 -33.21 22.53
C VAL A 99 18.36 -32.77 22.31
N VAL A 100 18.17 -31.50 21.95
CA VAL A 100 16.93 -31.03 21.35
C VAL A 100 16.82 -31.84 20.07
N ASN A 101 15.97 -32.86 20.13
CA ASN A 101 15.70 -33.80 19.08
C ASN A 101 15.06 -33.05 17.91
N ARG A 102 15.90 -32.35 17.12
CA ARG A 102 15.59 -31.75 15.83
C ARG A 102 15.51 -32.86 14.78
N ASN A 103 14.67 -33.87 15.04
CA ASN A 103 13.83 -34.43 13.99
C ASN A 103 12.74 -33.37 13.71
N LYS A 104 13.07 -32.10 13.43
CA LYS A 104 12.99 -31.55 12.07
C LYS A 104 12.39 -32.57 11.12
N ASP A 105 11.06 -32.62 11.18
CA ASP A 105 10.17 -32.94 10.08
C ASP A 105 10.92 -32.79 8.76
N ARG A 106 11.04 -33.89 8.00
CA ARG A 106 11.45 -33.80 6.60
C ARG A 106 10.52 -32.76 5.99
N ILE A 107 11.07 -31.57 5.72
CA ILE A 107 10.33 -30.50 5.07
C ILE A 107 9.84 -31.11 3.77
N ASP A 108 8.53 -31.24 3.63
CA ASP A 108 7.92 -31.74 2.40
C ASP A 108 8.38 -30.84 1.25
N GLU A 109 9.33 -31.33 0.45
CA GLU A 109 9.89 -30.63 -0.70
C GLU A 109 8.92 -30.67 -1.90
N SER A 110 7.74 -31.28 -1.74
CA SER A 110 6.70 -31.27 -2.76
C SER A 110 6.35 -29.82 -3.14
N PRO A 111 6.11 -29.54 -4.44
CA PRO A 111 5.77 -28.21 -4.89
C PRO A 111 4.62 -27.59 -4.10
N THR A 112 4.70 -26.33 -3.74
CA THR A 112 3.62 -25.66 -3.02
C THR A 112 3.09 -24.51 -3.86
N LEU A 113 1.78 -24.26 -3.78
CA LEU A 113 1.20 -23.06 -4.33
C LEU A 113 0.93 -22.05 -3.22
N VAL A 114 1.56 -20.89 -3.30
CA VAL A 114 1.35 -19.77 -2.39
C VAL A 114 0.46 -18.72 -3.07
N LEU A 115 -0.74 -18.53 -2.53
CA LEU A 115 -1.63 -17.42 -2.86
C LEU A 115 -1.42 -16.31 -1.82
N HIS A 116 -0.59 -15.34 -2.15
CA HIS A 116 -0.39 -14.17 -1.32
C HIS A 116 -1.51 -13.15 -1.54
N ILE A 117 -2.24 -12.89 -0.46
CA ILE A 117 -3.29 -11.89 -0.36
C ILE A 117 -2.92 -10.89 0.73
N GLY A 118 -3.18 -9.61 0.49
CA GLY A 118 -2.90 -8.59 1.49
C GLY A 118 -3.99 -7.55 1.46
N PRO A 119 -4.43 -7.03 2.63
CA PRO A 119 -5.02 -5.72 2.65
C PRO A 119 -4.11 -4.76 1.88
N HIS A 120 -4.70 -3.82 1.14
CA HIS A 120 -3.90 -2.77 0.53
C HIS A 120 -3.00 -2.13 1.61
N LYS A 121 -1.77 -1.73 1.24
CA LYS A 121 -0.80 -1.04 2.11
C LYS A 121 -0.06 -1.90 3.15
N THR A 122 0.14 -3.18 2.82
CA THR A 122 0.91 -4.16 3.60
C THR A 122 2.21 -4.59 2.90
N GLY A 123 2.84 -3.68 2.14
CA GLY A 123 4.10 -3.99 1.44
C GLY A 123 3.96 -4.81 0.14
N THR A 124 2.73 -5.11 -0.30
CA THR A 124 2.45 -5.94 -1.48
C THR A 124 3.17 -5.48 -2.75
N SER A 125 3.31 -4.17 -2.97
CA SER A 125 4.01 -3.66 -4.16
C SER A 125 5.51 -3.97 -4.14
N THR A 126 6.15 -3.99 -2.96
CA THR A 126 7.55 -4.40 -2.80
C THR A 126 7.70 -5.87 -3.15
N ILE A 127 6.88 -6.73 -2.54
CA ILE A 127 6.83 -8.17 -2.82
C ILE A 127 6.64 -8.43 -4.32
N GLN A 128 5.65 -7.81 -4.94
CA GLN A 128 5.36 -7.99 -6.37
C GLN A 128 6.51 -7.51 -7.26
N CYS A 129 7.20 -6.44 -6.90
CA CYS A 129 8.32 -5.95 -7.69
C CYS A 129 9.54 -6.86 -7.59
N ASP A 130 9.89 -7.31 -6.38
CA ASP A 130 10.99 -8.27 -6.19
C ASP A 130 10.68 -9.58 -6.94
N LEU A 131 9.47 -10.14 -6.75
CA LEU A 131 9.06 -11.37 -7.46
C LEU A 131 9.02 -11.18 -8.98
N SER A 132 8.64 -9.99 -9.48
CA SER A 132 8.66 -9.71 -10.91
C SER A 132 10.07 -9.60 -11.48
N HIS A 133 10.97 -8.98 -10.70
CA HIS A 133 12.34 -8.72 -11.12
C HIS A 133 13.15 -10.01 -11.17
N PHE A 134 13.08 -10.80 -10.10
CA PHE A 134 13.88 -12.00 -9.90
C PHE A 134 13.16 -13.30 -10.28
N ARG A 135 12.11 -13.23 -11.09
CA ARG A 135 11.33 -14.41 -11.50
C ARG A 135 12.14 -15.43 -12.30
N GLY A 136 13.20 -14.99 -12.99
CA GLY A 136 14.05 -15.88 -13.79
C GLY A 136 14.91 -16.77 -12.89
N GLU A 137 15.59 -16.14 -11.94
CA GLU A 137 16.43 -16.75 -10.92
C GLU A 137 15.60 -17.69 -10.02
N LEU A 138 14.43 -17.23 -9.56
CA LEU A 138 13.51 -18.08 -8.79
C LEU A 138 13.06 -19.32 -9.58
N TYR A 139 12.82 -19.18 -10.89
CA TYR A 139 12.38 -20.30 -11.72
C TYR A 139 13.50 -21.31 -11.99
N ALA A 140 14.70 -20.81 -12.30
CA ALA A 140 15.88 -21.59 -12.63
C ALA A 140 16.46 -22.29 -11.40
N ASP A 141 16.68 -21.53 -10.33
CA ASP A 141 17.54 -21.96 -9.22
C ASP A 141 16.74 -22.41 -7.99
N ALA A 142 15.48 -21.99 -7.85
CA ALA A 142 14.61 -22.39 -6.74
C ALA A 142 13.39 -23.23 -7.15
N SER A 143 13.20 -23.49 -8.45
CA SER A 143 12.00 -24.16 -8.97
C SER A 143 10.68 -23.50 -8.54
N VAL A 144 10.67 -22.17 -8.48
CA VAL A 144 9.48 -21.36 -8.16
C VAL A 144 9.07 -20.52 -9.36
N ALA A 145 7.84 -20.70 -9.83
CA ALA A 145 7.23 -19.86 -10.84
C ALA A 145 6.41 -18.72 -10.22
N TYR A 146 6.62 -17.50 -10.68
CA TYR A 146 5.80 -16.34 -10.31
C TYR A 146 4.77 -16.02 -11.39
N ILE A 147 3.47 -16.11 -11.06
CA ILE A 147 2.35 -15.79 -11.97
C ILE A 147 1.41 -14.71 -11.40
N GLY A 148 1.97 -13.79 -10.59
CA GLY A 148 1.22 -12.70 -9.99
C GLY A 148 1.21 -11.42 -10.84
N ARG A 149 0.91 -10.31 -10.17
CA ARG A 149 0.92 -8.98 -10.78
C ARG A 149 2.33 -8.55 -11.12
N VAL A 150 2.55 -8.16 -12.37
CA VAL A 150 3.83 -7.63 -12.84
C VAL A 150 3.73 -6.13 -13.13
N TYR A 151 4.69 -5.36 -12.64
CA TYR A 151 4.84 -3.96 -13.03
C TYR A 151 5.96 -3.83 -14.05
N GLY A 152 5.71 -3.15 -15.18
CA GLY A 152 6.70 -3.02 -16.25
C GLY A 152 8.06 -2.49 -15.79
N HIS A 153 8.08 -1.52 -14.87
CA HIS A 153 9.31 -0.96 -14.30
C HIS A 153 10.02 -1.86 -13.28
N CYS A 154 9.44 -3.01 -12.93
CA CYS A 154 10.05 -4.00 -12.05
C CYS A 154 10.52 -5.23 -12.84
N ILE A 155 10.20 -5.35 -14.13
CA ILE A 155 10.69 -6.45 -14.97
C ILE A 155 12.19 -6.26 -15.21
N ASN A 156 12.96 -7.32 -14.96
CA ASN A 156 14.34 -7.36 -15.41
C ASN A 156 14.36 -7.50 -16.96
N PRO A 157 14.93 -6.52 -17.70
CA PRO A 157 14.92 -6.55 -19.16
C PRO A 157 15.75 -7.70 -19.74
N SER A 158 16.68 -8.30 -18.98
CA SER A 158 17.47 -9.44 -19.45
C SER A 158 16.72 -10.78 -19.40
N VAL A 159 15.62 -10.85 -18.66
CA VAL A 159 14.81 -12.07 -18.55
C VAL A 159 13.75 -12.02 -19.64
N ALA A 160 13.84 -12.97 -20.59
CA ALA A 160 12.87 -13.12 -21.67
C ALA A 160 11.44 -13.02 -21.12
N SER A 161 10.58 -12.26 -21.80
CA SER A 161 9.21 -12.01 -21.37
C SER A 161 8.39 -13.30 -21.44
N GLY A 162 8.50 -14.15 -20.41
CA GLY A 162 7.55 -15.21 -20.17
C GLY A 162 6.13 -14.62 -20.05
N PRO A 163 5.10 -15.39 -20.42
CA PRO A 163 3.73 -14.90 -20.42
C PRO A 163 3.37 -14.37 -19.03
N VAL A 164 2.96 -13.10 -18.98
CA VAL A 164 2.47 -12.47 -17.75
C VAL A 164 0.99 -12.80 -17.61
N PHE A 165 0.61 -13.39 -16.48
CA PHE A 165 -0.79 -13.63 -16.19
C PHE A 165 -1.48 -12.33 -15.75
N ASP A 166 -2.61 -12.00 -16.39
CA ASP A 166 -3.42 -10.84 -16.02
C ASP A 166 -4.33 -11.15 -14.82
N THR A 167 -3.74 -11.12 -13.62
CA THR A 167 -4.46 -11.25 -12.34
C THR A 167 -5.59 -10.24 -12.20
N ARG A 168 -5.44 -9.04 -12.77
CA ARG A 168 -6.43 -7.96 -12.67
C ARG A 168 -7.61 -8.19 -13.59
N GLY A 169 -7.38 -8.70 -14.79
CA GLY A 169 -8.44 -9.18 -15.69
C GLY A 169 -9.24 -10.30 -15.05
N LEU A 170 -8.58 -11.25 -14.38
CA LEU A 170 -9.27 -12.31 -13.63
C LEU A 170 -10.23 -11.71 -12.57
N ILE A 171 -9.75 -10.79 -11.75
CA ILE A 171 -10.54 -10.26 -10.62
C ILE A 171 -11.58 -9.24 -11.06
N ASN A 172 -11.21 -8.30 -11.94
CA ASN A 172 -12.07 -7.17 -12.29
C ASN A 172 -13.04 -7.48 -13.44
N THR A 173 -12.76 -8.51 -14.25
CA THR A 173 -13.54 -8.86 -15.44
C THR A 173 -14.10 -10.27 -15.32
N CYS A 174 -13.25 -11.29 -15.14
CA CYS A 174 -13.67 -12.69 -15.14
C CYS A 174 -14.64 -13.00 -13.99
N PHE A 175 -14.23 -12.76 -12.74
CA PHE A 175 -15.06 -13.04 -11.54
C PHE A 175 -16.29 -12.14 -11.37
N LYS A 176 -16.49 -11.16 -12.25
CA LYS A 176 -17.74 -10.40 -12.32
C LYS A 176 -18.76 -11.01 -13.28
N SER A 177 -18.36 -12.01 -14.05
CA SER A 177 -19.21 -12.77 -14.96
C SER A 177 -19.48 -14.16 -14.39
N SER A 178 -20.71 -14.64 -14.53
CA SER A 178 -21.08 -16.03 -14.18
C SER A 178 -20.34 -17.08 -15.02
N LEU A 179 -19.74 -16.68 -16.15
CA LEU A 179 -19.04 -17.56 -17.09
C LEU A 179 -17.51 -17.46 -17.01
N CYS A 180 -16.95 -17.05 -15.87
CA CYS A 180 -15.51 -16.87 -15.71
C CYS A 180 -14.67 -18.06 -16.21
N THR A 181 -15.11 -19.29 -15.90
CA THR A 181 -14.43 -20.54 -16.28
C THR A 181 -14.28 -20.74 -17.79
N ASN A 182 -15.13 -20.10 -18.59
CA ASN A 182 -15.13 -20.24 -20.06
C ASN A 182 -14.25 -19.17 -20.75
N THR A 183 -13.78 -18.18 -19.99
CA THR A 183 -12.96 -17.09 -20.54
C THR A 183 -11.56 -17.59 -20.95
N SER A 184 -10.93 -16.90 -21.89
CA SER A 184 -9.52 -17.15 -22.23
C SER A 184 -8.60 -16.89 -21.05
N LEU A 185 -8.92 -15.91 -20.18
CA LEU A 185 -8.15 -15.62 -18.96
C LEU A 185 -8.11 -16.82 -18.01
N TRP A 186 -9.26 -17.44 -17.75
CA TRP A 186 -9.34 -18.63 -16.91
C TRP A 186 -8.58 -19.82 -17.52
N ARG A 187 -8.81 -20.09 -18.80
CA ARG A 187 -8.11 -21.17 -19.52
C ARG A 187 -6.59 -20.98 -19.52
N ASN A 188 -6.12 -19.73 -19.64
CA ASN A 188 -4.70 -19.40 -19.58
C ASN A 188 -4.13 -19.64 -18.17
N LEU A 189 -4.85 -19.28 -17.10
CA LEU A 189 -4.45 -19.60 -15.73
C LEU A 189 -4.35 -21.11 -15.52
N GLU A 190 -5.39 -21.84 -15.92
CA GLU A 190 -5.45 -23.30 -15.80
C GLU A 190 -4.31 -23.98 -16.56
N ALA A 191 -4.02 -23.54 -17.78
CA ALA A 191 -2.91 -24.05 -18.59
C ALA A 191 -1.54 -23.79 -17.93
N GLN A 192 -1.32 -22.60 -17.34
CA GLN A 192 -0.08 -22.29 -16.62
C GLN A 192 0.06 -23.14 -15.35
N LEU A 193 -1.00 -23.29 -14.56
CA LEU A 193 -0.99 -24.14 -13.37
C LEU A 193 -0.69 -25.59 -13.72
N HIS A 194 -1.32 -26.12 -14.78
CA HIS A 194 -1.05 -27.45 -15.29
C HIS A 194 0.41 -27.61 -15.72
N HIS A 195 0.93 -26.66 -16.50
CA HIS A 195 2.32 -26.67 -16.94
C HIS A 195 3.28 -26.72 -15.75
N TYR A 196 3.16 -25.82 -14.78
CA TYR A 196 4.09 -25.77 -13.64
C TYR A 196 3.96 -27.00 -12.72
N ALA A 197 2.75 -27.50 -12.50
CA ALA A 197 2.53 -28.71 -11.71
C ALA A 197 3.21 -29.93 -12.36
N ASN A 198 3.08 -30.10 -13.69
CA ASN A 198 3.71 -31.21 -14.43
C ASN A 198 5.25 -31.13 -14.44
N HIS A 199 5.82 -29.93 -14.25
CA HIS A 199 7.27 -29.72 -14.18
C HIS A 199 7.79 -29.65 -12.74
N ASN A 200 7.00 -30.09 -11.76
CA ASN A 200 7.35 -30.11 -10.35
C ASN A 200 7.82 -28.73 -9.82
N LYS A 201 7.17 -27.65 -10.28
CA LYS A 201 7.48 -26.27 -9.87
C LYS A 201 6.52 -25.81 -8.79
N SER A 202 7.04 -25.15 -7.76
CA SER A 202 6.19 -24.37 -6.84
C SER A 202 5.68 -23.12 -7.55
N VAL A 203 4.53 -22.60 -7.12
CA VAL A 203 3.92 -21.40 -7.73
C VAL A 203 3.64 -20.35 -6.66
N ILE A 204 3.98 -19.10 -6.94
CA ILE A 204 3.55 -17.96 -6.14
C ILE A 204 2.68 -17.01 -6.97
N ILE A 205 1.50 -16.69 -6.43
CA ILE A 205 0.54 -15.75 -6.99
C ILE A 205 0.39 -14.60 -5.99
N SER A 206 0.73 -13.38 -6.42
CA SER A 206 0.69 -12.19 -5.55
C SER A 206 -0.08 -11.07 -6.24
N ASP A 207 -1.27 -10.74 -5.73
CA ASP A 207 -2.02 -9.54 -6.11
C ASP A 207 -2.89 -9.05 -4.95
N GLU A 208 -2.73 -7.79 -4.52
CA GLU A 208 -3.58 -7.23 -3.48
C GLU A 208 -5.05 -7.14 -3.91
N ALA A 209 -5.35 -7.23 -5.22
CA ALA A 209 -6.72 -7.29 -5.71
C ALA A 209 -7.50 -8.51 -5.24
N PHE A 210 -6.84 -9.61 -4.85
CA PHE A 210 -7.55 -10.77 -4.31
C PHE A 210 -8.32 -10.43 -3.02
N SER A 211 -7.91 -9.37 -2.30
CA SER A 211 -8.68 -8.83 -1.16
C SER A 211 -10.06 -8.26 -1.56
N ARG A 212 -10.26 -7.95 -2.84
CA ARG A 212 -11.48 -7.33 -3.38
C ARG A 212 -12.42 -8.32 -4.07
N MET A 213 -12.12 -9.62 -4.02
CA MET A 213 -13.02 -10.63 -4.56
C MET A 213 -14.34 -10.61 -3.80
N GLY A 214 -15.41 -10.26 -4.51
CA GLY A 214 -16.76 -10.24 -3.97
C GLY A 214 -17.45 -11.60 -4.07
N ILE A 215 -18.52 -11.75 -3.31
CA ILE A 215 -19.54 -12.77 -3.51
C ILE A 215 -20.41 -12.28 -4.68
N ILE A 216 -20.69 -13.13 -5.68
CA ILE A 216 -21.61 -12.74 -6.75
C ILE A 216 -23.01 -12.66 -6.15
N VAL A 217 -23.51 -11.43 -5.99
CA VAL A 217 -24.86 -11.16 -5.48
C VAL A 217 -25.86 -11.60 -6.54
N GLY A 218 -26.44 -12.79 -6.35
CA GLY A 218 -27.40 -13.41 -7.28
C GLY A 218 -27.29 -14.93 -7.30
N ASP A 219 -26.07 -15.45 -7.40
CA ASP A 219 -25.81 -16.90 -7.52
C ASP A 219 -25.33 -17.54 -6.21
N SER A 220 -25.09 -16.74 -5.16
CA SER A 220 -24.51 -17.17 -3.86
C SER A 220 -23.13 -17.84 -3.96
N VAL A 221 -22.52 -17.90 -5.15
CA VAL A 221 -21.20 -18.49 -5.34
C VAL A 221 -20.12 -17.49 -4.95
N ASP A 222 -19.32 -17.91 -3.98
CA ASP A 222 -18.11 -17.20 -3.59
C ASP A 222 -17.00 -17.46 -4.64
N ASN A 223 -16.55 -16.43 -5.35
CA ASN A 223 -15.47 -16.58 -6.34
C ASN A 223 -14.17 -17.16 -5.74
N ARG A 224 -13.97 -17.03 -4.42
CA ARG A 224 -12.81 -17.61 -3.72
C ARG A 224 -12.85 -19.13 -3.73
N ILE A 225 -14.03 -19.76 -3.60
CA ILE A 225 -14.13 -21.23 -3.70
C ILE A 225 -13.84 -21.70 -5.12
N VAL A 226 -14.29 -20.97 -6.14
CA VAL A 226 -14.04 -21.28 -7.55
C VAL A 226 -12.54 -21.23 -7.84
N LEU A 227 -11.87 -20.16 -7.41
CA LEU A 227 -10.42 -20.03 -7.54
C LEU A 227 -9.69 -21.13 -6.76
N TYR A 228 -10.04 -21.34 -5.49
CA TYR A 228 -9.37 -22.32 -4.64
C TYR A 228 -9.46 -23.74 -5.20
N ARG A 229 -10.63 -24.14 -5.74
CA ARG A 229 -10.81 -25.45 -6.41
C ARG A 229 -9.85 -25.63 -7.58
N LEU A 230 -9.64 -24.58 -8.39
CA LEU A 230 -8.66 -24.63 -9.48
C LEU A 230 -7.23 -24.80 -8.94
N LEU A 231 -6.85 -24.01 -7.93
CA LEU A 231 -5.51 -24.09 -7.34
C LEU A 231 -5.26 -25.48 -6.74
N ASN A 232 -6.23 -26.01 -5.98
CA ASN A 232 -6.15 -27.29 -5.31
C ASN A 232 -6.23 -28.48 -6.28
N LYS A 233 -6.83 -28.33 -7.48
CA LYS A 233 -6.77 -29.34 -8.55
C LYS A 233 -5.33 -29.65 -8.96
N TYR A 234 -4.46 -28.65 -9.00
CA TYR A 234 -3.06 -28.80 -9.43
C TYR A 234 -2.08 -28.96 -8.27
N TYR A 235 -2.42 -28.46 -7.08
CA TYR A 235 -1.62 -28.55 -5.86
C TYR A 235 -2.45 -29.13 -4.70
N PRO A 236 -2.93 -30.38 -4.81
CA PRO A 236 -3.86 -30.96 -3.85
C PRO A 236 -3.27 -30.97 -2.43
N GLY A 237 -3.99 -30.33 -1.50
CA GLY A 237 -3.59 -30.19 -0.10
C GLY A 237 -2.40 -29.25 0.15
N ARG A 238 -1.83 -28.67 -0.92
CA ARG A 238 -0.58 -27.87 -0.89
C ARG A 238 -0.80 -26.43 -1.36
N VAL A 239 -2.02 -25.92 -1.21
CA VAL A 239 -2.34 -24.51 -1.44
C VAL A 239 -2.27 -23.74 -0.11
N ARG A 240 -1.29 -22.84 0.02
CA ARG A 240 -1.12 -21.94 1.16
C ARG A 240 -1.68 -20.56 0.82
N VAL A 241 -2.63 -20.08 1.59
CA VAL A 241 -3.12 -18.70 1.48
C VAL A 241 -2.41 -17.84 2.50
N VAL A 242 -1.59 -16.90 2.05
CA VAL A 242 -0.79 -16.05 2.94
C VAL A 242 -1.43 -14.67 3.04
N VAL A 243 -1.84 -14.28 4.25
CA VAL A 243 -2.42 -12.99 4.57
C VAL A 243 -1.36 -12.12 5.24
N MET A 244 -1.09 -10.93 4.69
CA MET A 244 -0.19 -9.98 5.34
C MET A 244 -0.88 -9.22 6.47
N TYR A 245 -0.26 -9.22 7.65
CA TYR A 245 -0.64 -8.39 8.78
C TYR A 245 0.32 -7.21 8.94
N ARG A 246 -0.28 -6.04 9.14
CA ARG A 246 0.39 -4.82 9.58
C ARG A 246 -0.44 -4.24 10.72
N ARG A 247 0.21 -3.80 11.81
CA ARG A 247 -0.45 -3.14 12.93
C ARG A 247 -1.38 -2.02 12.46
N TYR A 248 -2.52 -1.92 13.14
CA TYR A 248 -3.63 -1.09 12.66
C TYR A 248 -3.26 0.39 12.56
N TYR A 249 -2.55 0.95 13.54
CA TYR A 249 -2.17 2.36 13.53
C TYR A 249 -1.30 2.73 12.31
N GLU A 250 -0.41 1.83 11.89
CA GLU A 250 0.43 2.05 10.72
C GLU A 250 -0.34 1.84 9.42
N TRP A 251 -1.18 0.81 9.38
CA TRP A 251 -2.05 0.56 8.24
C TRP A 251 -2.96 1.76 7.99
N MET A 252 -3.53 2.32 9.05
CA MET A 252 -4.35 3.54 9.01
C MET A 252 -3.57 4.74 8.46
N GLN A 253 -2.33 4.95 8.90
CA GLN A 253 -1.47 6.00 8.35
C GLN A 253 -1.20 5.78 6.86
N SER A 254 -0.89 4.55 6.45
CA SER A 254 -0.59 4.23 5.06
C SER A 254 -1.83 4.38 4.15
N MET A 255 -3.00 4.01 4.66
CA MET A 255 -4.28 4.21 3.98
C MET A 255 -4.66 5.68 3.84
N TRP A 256 -4.45 6.49 4.89
CA TRP A 256 -4.60 7.95 4.81
C TRP A 256 -3.69 8.52 3.73
N ASN A 257 -2.40 8.19 3.76
CA ASN A 257 -1.43 8.66 2.78
C ASN A 257 -1.88 8.32 1.35
N GLU A 258 -2.27 7.07 1.07
CA GLU A 258 -2.69 6.69 -0.29
C GLU A 258 -3.92 7.45 -0.80
N GLY A 259 -4.94 7.56 0.04
CA GLY A 259 -6.19 8.23 -0.32
C GLY A 259 -6.02 9.73 -0.48
N ASN A 260 -5.05 10.32 0.24
CA ASN A 260 -4.93 11.74 0.44
C ASN A 260 -3.77 12.39 -0.31
N LYS A 261 -2.70 11.65 -0.63
CA LYS A 261 -1.53 12.22 -1.29
C LYS A 261 -1.89 12.82 -2.65
N PRO A 262 -1.35 14.00 -2.97
CA PRO A 262 -1.65 14.70 -4.21
C PRO A 262 -0.97 14.04 -5.41
N HIS A 263 0.17 13.38 -5.21
CA HIS A 263 0.97 12.79 -6.28
C HIS A 263 0.47 11.42 -6.75
N LYS A 264 0.77 11.10 -8.01
CA LYS A 264 0.60 9.77 -8.62
C LYS A 264 1.68 8.81 -8.09
N ASN A 265 1.38 7.51 -8.11
CA ASN A 265 2.32 6.46 -7.68
C ASN A 265 3.46 6.26 -8.68
N PHE A 266 3.22 6.61 -9.94
CA PHE A 266 4.20 6.54 -11.01
C PHE A 266 4.70 7.94 -11.31
N TYR A 267 6.01 8.06 -11.53
CA TYR A 267 6.57 9.30 -12.03
C TYR A 267 6.00 9.58 -13.41
N ASP A 268 5.17 10.60 -13.44
CA ASP A 268 4.69 11.24 -14.64
C ASP A 268 5.43 12.58 -14.69
N PRO A 269 6.42 12.74 -15.59
CA PRO A 269 7.19 13.97 -15.67
C PRO A 269 6.33 15.18 -16.05
N VAL A 270 5.20 14.95 -16.73
CA VAL A 270 4.32 16.00 -17.22
C VAL A 270 3.36 16.46 -16.13
N SER A 271 2.82 15.52 -15.36
CA SER A 271 1.89 15.86 -14.29
C SER A 271 2.01 14.90 -13.11
N PRO A 272 2.92 15.19 -12.15
CA PRO A 272 3.14 14.32 -11.01
C PRO A 272 1.94 14.28 -10.07
N TYR A 273 1.00 15.24 -10.16
CA TYR A 273 -0.21 15.32 -9.35
C TYR A 273 -1.39 14.58 -9.99
N LYS A 274 -2.27 14.00 -9.16
CA LYS A 274 -3.57 13.49 -9.57
C LYS A 274 -4.44 14.67 -9.99
N GLU A 275 -5.25 14.50 -11.03
CA GLU A 275 -6.11 15.53 -11.64
C GLU A 275 -6.84 16.42 -10.62
N LYS A 276 -7.51 15.81 -9.63
CA LYS A 276 -8.26 16.53 -8.59
C LYS A 276 -7.41 17.45 -7.69
N PHE A 277 -6.08 17.35 -7.73
CA PHE A 277 -5.13 18.16 -6.97
C PHE A 277 -4.31 19.10 -7.86
N GLN A 278 -4.46 19.04 -9.19
CA GLN A 278 -3.72 19.92 -10.11
C GLN A 278 -4.17 21.38 -9.99
N LYS A 279 -5.47 21.59 -9.75
CA LYS A 279 -6.07 22.92 -9.60
C LYS A 279 -6.06 23.41 -8.15
N TRP A 280 -6.16 24.71 -7.98
CA TRP A 280 -6.39 25.34 -6.67
C TRP A 280 -7.82 25.04 -6.17
N PRO A 281 -8.09 25.03 -4.85
CA PRO A 281 -9.46 24.80 -4.36
C PRO A 281 -10.50 25.79 -4.89
N SER A 282 -10.12 27.07 -5.05
CA SER A 282 -10.95 28.12 -5.65
C SER A 282 -11.33 27.85 -7.11
N GLU A 283 -10.61 26.94 -7.78
CA GLU A 283 -10.83 26.54 -9.18
C GLU A 283 -11.45 25.13 -9.29
N GLY A 284 -11.99 24.61 -8.18
CA GLY A 284 -12.57 23.26 -8.11
C GLY A 284 -11.58 22.13 -7.82
N GLY A 285 -10.33 22.47 -7.47
CA GLY A 285 -9.35 21.53 -6.93
C GLY A 285 -9.71 21.02 -5.53
N LYS A 286 -8.93 20.06 -5.01
CA LYS A 286 -9.10 19.51 -3.66
C LYS A 286 -7.92 19.83 -2.76
N THR A 287 -8.18 19.96 -1.47
CA THR A 287 -7.16 20.09 -0.43
C THR A 287 -6.86 18.72 0.19
N CYS A 288 -5.57 18.47 0.47
CA CYS A 288 -5.14 17.30 1.23
C CYS A 288 -5.62 17.43 2.69
N LYS A 289 -6.24 16.38 3.22
CA LYS A 289 -6.73 16.33 4.61
C LYS A 289 -5.62 16.05 5.60
N THR A 290 -5.73 16.57 6.81
CA THR A 290 -4.86 16.12 7.91
C THR A 290 -5.20 14.67 8.32
N PHE A 291 -4.29 14.03 9.04
CA PHE A 291 -4.53 12.73 9.65
C PHE A 291 -5.64 12.81 10.71
N LEU A 292 -5.67 13.89 11.49
CA LEU A 292 -6.74 14.18 12.45
C LEU A 292 -8.13 14.27 11.77
N GLU A 293 -8.25 15.03 10.69
CA GLU A 293 -9.49 15.09 9.91
C GLU A 293 -9.91 13.74 9.34
N TYR A 294 -8.93 12.92 8.94
CA TYR A 294 -9.18 11.58 8.41
C TYR A 294 -9.75 10.64 9.47
N ILE A 295 -9.13 10.55 10.65
CA ILE A 295 -9.63 9.71 11.76
C ILE A 295 -10.99 10.20 12.26
N THR A 296 -11.13 11.50 12.54
CA THR A 296 -12.39 12.07 13.03
C THR A 296 -13.54 11.82 12.04
N ARG A 297 -13.27 11.96 10.73
CA ARG A 297 -14.29 11.67 9.71
C ARG A 297 -14.60 10.18 9.63
N LYS A 298 -13.62 9.30 9.81
CA LYS A 298 -13.84 7.86 9.81
C LYS A 298 -14.83 7.48 10.91
N HIS A 299 -14.62 7.96 12.14
CA HIS A 299 -15.55 7.71 13.26
C HIS A 299 -16.96 8.24 12.97
N LYS A 300 -17.09 9.45 12.40
CA LYS A 300 -18.40 10.04 12.07
C LYS A 300 -19.15 9.35 10.93
N LYS A 301 -18.44 8.76 9.97
CA LYS A 301 -19.04 8.19 8.75
C LYS A 301 -19.35 6.71 8.86
N VAL A 302 -18.77 5.95 9.79
CA VAL A 302 -19.28 4.61 10.10
C VAL A 302 -20.77 4.70 10.49
N ALA A 303 -21.18 5.81 11.13
CA ALA A 303 -22.59 6.10 11.40
C ALA A 303 -23.45 6.48 10.18
N ARG A 304 -22.86 6.69 8.98
CA ARG A 304 -23.57 7.19 7.78
C ARG A 304 -23.00 6.55 6.52
N ASP A 305 -23.56 5.43 6.08
CA ASP A 305 -23.37 4.53 4.91
C ASP A 305 -22.64 4.95 3.59
N LYS A 306 -21.92 6.07 3.50
CA LYS A 306 -21.45 6.68 2.23
C LYS A 306 -19.93 6.74 2.03
N LEU A 307 -19.12 5.83 2.59
CA LEU A 307 -17.70 5.76 2.22
C LEU A 307 -17.48 5.01 0.89
N LYS A 308 -16.60 5.53 0.03
CA LYS A 308 -16.04 4.81 -1.13
C LYS A 308 -14.86 3.95 -0.68
N TRP A 309 -15.12 2.97 0.18
CA TRP A 309 -14.13 1.97 0.58
C TRP A 309 -14.30 0.72 -0.27
N SER A 310 -13.24 -0.08 -0.40
CA SER A 310 -13.44 -1.44 -0.90
C SER A 310 -14.39 -2.14 0.06
N GLU A 311 -15.23 -3.02 -0.49
CA GLU A 311 -16.29 -3.68 0.25
C GLU A 311 -15.76 -4.39 1.50
N TYR A 312 -14.66 -5.15 1.37
CA TYR A 312 -14.03 -5.83 2.51
C TYR A 312 -13.56 -4.90 3.64
N GLN A 313 -13.10 -3.68 3.33
CA GLN A 313 -12.65 -2.74 4.37
C GLN A 313 -13.83 -2.20 5.17
N LYS A 314 -14.98 -2.01 4.50
CA LYS A 314 -16.21 -1.61 5.18
C LYS A 314 -16.72 -2.72 6.06
N LEU A 315 -16.77 -3.94 5.53
CA LEU A 315 -17.27 -5.11 6.24
C LEU A 315 -16.40 -5.40 7.47
N ALA A 316 -15.06 -5.36 7.33
CA ALA A 316 -14.17 -5.49 8.48
C ALA A 316 -14.39 -4.41 9.55
N GLU A 317 -14.67 -3.16 9.16
CA GLU A 317 -14.96 -2.09 10.13
C GLU A 317 -16.34 -2.25 10.79
N ILE A 318 -17.35 -2.71 10.05
CA ILE A 318 -18.69 -3.03 10.58
C ILE A 318 -18.58 -4.17 11.61
N ASP A 319 -17.81 -5.20 11.27
CA ASP A 319 -17.56 -6.35 12.14
C ASP A 319 -16.61 -6.01 13.29
N ASN A 320 -16.07 -4.78 13.33
CA ASN A 320 -15.08 -4.32 14.30
C ASN A 320 -13.89 -5.29 14.43
N ILE A 321 -13.33 -5.73 13.30
CA ILE A 321 -12.13 -6.57 13.26
C ILE A 321 -11.06 -5.97 12.33
N HIS A 322 -9.83 -6.43 12.49
CA HIS A 322 -8.75 -6.04 11.58
C HIS A 322 -9.02 -6.51 10.15
N VAL A 323 -8.64 -5.71 9.14
CA VAL A 323 -8.82 -6.07 7.72
C VAL A 323 -8.08 -7.35 7.32
N ALA A 324 -6.91 -7.62 7.93
CA ALA A 324 -6.18 -8.87 7.69
C ALA A 324 -6.94 -10.06 8.29
N GLU A 325 -7.50 -9.91 9.49
CA GLU A 325 -8.29 -10.95 10.14
C GLU A 325 -9.56 -11.26 9.36
N TYR A 326 -10.25 -10.22 8.88
CA TYR A 326 -11.40 -10.36 8.00
C TYR A 326 -11.06 -11.20 6.76
N LEU A 327 -9.95 -10.88 6.06
CA LEU A 327 -9.50 -11.66 4.92
C LEU A 327 -9.13 -13.11 5.31
N ARG A 328 -8.48 -13.31 6.45
CA ARG A 328 -8.16 -14.66 6.95
C ARG A 328 -9.43 -15.50 7.13
N ARG A 329 -10.46 -14.95 7.78
CA ARG A 329 -11.75 -15.64 7.99
C ARG A 329 -12.42 -16.03 6.68
N LEU A 330 -12.41 -15.13 5.69
CA LEU A 330 -12.97 -15.41 4.37
C LEU A 330 -12.30 -16.60 3.67
N TRP A 331 -10.98 -16.71 3.79
CA TRP A 331 -10.24 -17.79 3.15
C TRP A 331 -10.21 -19.09 3.95
N LYS A 332 -10.36 -19.02 5.28
CA LYS A 332 -10.48 -20.19 6.16
C LYS A 332 -11.69 -21.07 5.85
N ASN A 333 -12.73 -20.48 5.25
CA ASN A 333 -13.90 -21.23 4.78
C ASN A 333 -13.58 -22.15 3.58
N HIS A 334 -12.44 -21.93 2.91
CA HIS A 334 -12.06 -22.62 1.68
C HIS A 334 -10.77 -23.40 1.80
N SER A 335 -9.80 -22.92 2.60
CA SER A 335 -8.52 -23.55 2.86
C SER A 335 -8.30 -23.74 4.35
N SER A 336 -7.83 -24.92 4.76
CA SER A 336 -7.30 -25.13 6.12
C SER A 336 -5.92 -24.50 6.30
N ASN A 337 -5.22 -24.19 5.20
CA ASN A 337 -3.87 -23.66 5.20
C ASN A 337 -3.87 -22.17 4.87
N VAL A 338 -4.29 -21.37 5.87
CA VAL A 338 -4.27 -19.91 5.80
C VAL A 338 -3.30 -19.38 6.85
N VAL A 339 -2.19 -18.79 6.40
CA VAL A 339 -1.10 -18.28 7.23
C VAL A 339 -1.21 -16.77 7.34
N MET A 340 -0.99 -16.23 8.53
CA MET A 340 -0.84 -14.79 8.75
C MET A 340 0.65 -14.46 8.84
N LEU A 341 1.13 -13.52 8.02
CA LEU A 341 2.53 -13.07 8.07
C LEU A 341 2.60 -11.68 8.71
N ASN A 342 3.20 -11.61 9.90
CA ASN A 342 3.34 -10.37 10.66
C ASN A 342 4.51 -9.52 10.15
N MET A 343 4.23 -8.34 9.59
CA MET A 343 5.29 -7.42 9.14
C MET A 343 6.26 -6.99 10.24
N HIS A 344 5.83 -7.04 11.51
CA HIS A 344 6.64 -6.56 12.63
C HIS A 344 7.63 -7.61 13.11
N GLU A 345 7.23 -8.87 13.16
CA GLU A 345 8.14 -9.99 13.47
C GLU A 345 9.27 -10.10 12.43
N MET A 346 8.99 -9.67 11.20
CA MET A 346 9.97 -9.63 10.11
C MET A 346 11.05 -8.55 10.32
N GLU A 347 10.77 -7.46 11.05
CA GLU A 347 11.75 -6.41 11.32
C GLU A 347 12.69 -6.75 12.49
N HIS A 348 12.30 -7.67 13.38
CA HIS A 348 13.05 -7.96 14.62
C HIS A 348 14.12 -9.03 14.51
N LYS A 349 14.13 -9.84 13.45
CA LYS A 349 15.07 -10.96 13.35
C LYS A 349 16.55 -10.54 13.24
N ASN A 350 16.86 -9.24 13.16
CA ASN A 350 18.23 -8.66 13.12
C ASN A 350 19.14 -9.24 12.02
N ASP A 351 18.60 -10.08 11.14
CA ASP A 351 19.26 -10.66 9.98
C ASP A 351 19.24 -9.70 8.77
N GLY A 352 18.49 -8.60 8.89
CA GLY A 352 18.34 -7.59 7.85
C GLY A 352 17.57 -8.10 6.64
N GLU A 353 16.84 -9.20 6.78
CA GLU A 353 16.11 -9.79 5.66
C GLU A 353 14.90 -8.96 5.28
N ASP A 354 14.73 -8.76 3.97
CA ASP A 354 13.59 -8.04 3.47
C ASP A 354 12.32 -8.92 3.48
N ILE A 355 11.18 -8.24 3.46
CA ILE A 355 9.84 -8.84 3.50
C ILE A 355 9.58 -9.90 2.43
N THR A 356 10.17 -9.77 1.24
CA THR A 356 9.96 -10.74 0.14
C THR A 356 10.75 -12.00 0.41
N THR A 357 12.00 -11.87 0.87
CA THR A 357 12.85 -13.00 1.25
C THR A 357 12.19 -13.82 2.36
N LEU A 358 11.67 -13.16 3.40
CA LEU A 358 10.96 -13.82 4.49
C LEU A 358 9.66 -14.49 4.04
N LEU A 359 8.87 -13.82 3.18
CA LEU A 359 7.68 -14.44 2.58
C LEU A 359 8.02 -15.77 1.90
N LEU A 360 9.11 -15.81 1.14
CA LEU A 360 9.53 -17.03 0.44
C LEU A 360 9.99 -18.12 1.42
N ARG A 361 10.83 -17.79 2.41
CA ARG A 361 11.36 -18.79 3.36
C ARG A 361 10.28 -19.42 4.23
N GLU A 362 9.32 -18.64 4.68
CA GLU A 362 8.26 -19.13 5.58
C GLU A 362 7.20 -19.95 4.82
N ASN A 363 7.06 -19.76 3.50
CA ASN A 363 5.94 -20.32 2.74
C ASN A 363 6.32 -21.26 1.58
N LEU A 364 7.58 -21.30 1.18
CA LEU A 364 8.13 -22.17 0.13
C LEU A 364 9.36 -22.91 0.66
N SER A 365 10.16 -23.52 -0.23
CA SER A 365 11.44 -24.12 0.14
C SER A 365 12.41 -23.06 0.68
N LEU A 366 13.27 -23.45 1.62
CA LEU A 366 14.32 -22.57 2.16
C LEU A 366 15.21 -21.98 1.04
N VAL A 367 15.47 -22.79 0.02
CA VAL A 367 16.22 -22.43 -1.19
C VAL A 367 15.62 -21.21 -1.89
N ALA A 368 14.29 -21.04 -1.91
CA ALA A 368 13.64 -19.92 -2.60
C ALA A 368 14.03 -18.55 -2.00
N GLY A 369 14.07 -18.45 -0.67
CA GLY A 369 14.53 -17.23 -0.02
C GLY A 369 16.02 -16.97 -0.22
N ASP A 370 16.85 -18.02 -0.16
CA ASP A 370 18.29 -17.88 -0.38
C ASP A 370 18.63 -17.45 -1.81
N VAL A 371 17.95 -18.03 -2.81
CA VAL A 371 18.09 -17.62 -4.22
C VAL A 371 17.71 -16.15 -4.39
N LEU A 372 16.57 -15.71 -3.83
CA LEU A 372 16.19 -14.30 -3.92
C LEU A 372 17.23 -13.39 -3.26
N ARG A 373 17.70 -13.75 -2.06
CA ARG A 373 18.70 -12.97 -1.32
C ARG A 373 20.02 -12.86 -2.11
N MET A 374 20.50 -13.96 -2.68
CA MET A 374 21.70 -13.97 -3.52
C MET A 374 21.52 -13.16 -4.81
N ALA A 375 20.38 -13.32 -5.48
CA ALA A 375 20.07 -12.58 -6.70
C ALA A 375 20.02 -11.06 -6.43
N LYS A 376 19.43 -10.64 -5.30
CA LYS A 376 19.41 -9.24 -4.85
C LYS A 376 20.81 -8.71 -4.53
N ALA A 377 21.67 -9.51 -3.91
CA ALA A 377 23.05 -9.11 -3.60
C ALA A 377 23.91 -8.95 -4.86
N ASN A 378 23.66 -9.77 -5.89
CA ASN A 378 24.40 -9.76 -7.15
C ASN A 378 23.85 -8.72 -8.15
N ALA A 379 22.58 -8.34 -8.01
CA ALA A 379 21.96 -7.37 -8.88
C ALA A 379 22.29 -5.92 -8.47
N SER A 380 22.52 -5.07 -9.46
CA SER A 380 22.47 -3.61 -9.28
C SER A 380 21.04 -3.08 -9.14
N TYR A 381 20.06 -3.97 -9.05
CA TYR A 381 18.65 -3.61 -8.91
C TYR A 381 18.36 -3.12 -7.50
N VAL A 382 18.34 -1.80 -7.37
CA VAL A 382 17.67 -1.15 -6.25
C VAL A 382 16.22 -1.00 -6.64
N GLY A 383 15.35 -1.80 -6.03
CA GLY A 383 13.90 -1.67 -6.18
C GLY A 383 13.50 -0.20 -6.08
N ARG A 384 12.62 0.24 -6.98
CA ARG A 384 12.30 1.67 -7.10
C ARG A 384 11.85 2.17 -5.72
N PRO A 385 12.58 3.13 -5.12
CA PRO A 385 12.18 3.64 -3.83
C PRO A 385 10.81 4.30 -4.00
N ASN A 386 9.89 3.97 -3.11
CA ASN A 386 8.60 4.63 -3.00
C ASN A 386 8.61 5.49 -1.72
N PRO A 387 9.46 6.54 -1.66
CA PRO A 387 9.58 7.32 -0.46
C PRO A 387 8.24 8.00 -0.18
N SER A 388 7.81 7.94 1.07
CA SER A 388 6.65 8.71 1.49
C SER A 388 7.00 10.19 1.39
N LYS A 389 6.39 10.92 0.45
CA LYS A 389 6.54 12.37 0.34
C LYS A 389 5.69 13.09 1.38
N ASN A 390 6.22 14.18 1.94
CA ASN A 390 5.47 15.01 2.86
C ASN A 390 4.59 15.99 2.08
N PHE A 391 3.28 15.73 2.03
CA PHE A 391 2.34 16.60 1.33
C PHE A 391 1.80 17.75 2.21
N ASP A 392 2.38 18.01 3.39
CA ASP A 392 2.04 19.23 4.15
C ASP A 392 2.52 20.51 3.46
N TYR A 393 3.59 20.45 2.64
CA TYR A 393 4.01 21.60 1.83
C TYR A 393 2.95 21.98 0.77
N ASP A 394 2.25 20.98 0.21
CA ASP A 394 1.10 21.22 -0.66
C ASP A 394 -0.06 21.88 0.10
N ARG A 395 -0.35 21.44 1.33
CA ARG A 395 -1.37 22.07 2.19
C ARG A 395 -1.00 23.52 2.51
N LEU A 396 0.27 23.78 2.79
CA LEU A 396 0.76 25.13 3.06
C LEU A 396 0.68 26.03 1.82
N ALA A 397 1.05 25.51 0.63
CA ALA A 397 0.91 26.24 -0.63
C ALA A 397 -0.55 26.58 -0.95
N VAL A 398 -1.48 25.63 -0.70
CA VAL A 398 -2.92 25.90 -0.81
C VAL A 398 -3.35 27.01 0.15
N LYS A 399 -2.90 26.98 1.41
CA LYS A 399 -3.22 28.02 2.38
C LYS A 399 -2.68 29.39 1.97
N ALA A 400 -1.47 29.43 1.42
CA ALA A 400 -0.86 30.65 0.89
C ALA A 400 -1.68 31.24 -0.27
N HIS A 401 -2.11 30.39 -1.21
CA HIS A 401 -2.99 30.77 -2.31
C HIS A 401 -4.32 31.36 -1.79
N GLU A 402 -4.98 30.68 -0.85
CA GLU A 402 -6.24 31.14 -0.24
C GLU A 402 -6.12 32.50 0.47
N ARG A 403 -4.92 32.83 0.97
CA ARG A 403 -4.60 34.13 1.59
C ARG A 403 -4.17 35.20 0.58
N GLY A 404 -4.17 34.90 -0.72
CA GLY A 404 -3.74 35.85 -1.75
C GLY A 404 -2.24 36.14 -1.70
N LEU A 405 -1.41 35.21 -1.22
CA LEU A 405 0.05 35.40 -1.20
C LEU A 405 0.73 35.01 -2.51
N LEU A 406 -0.05 34.50 -3.48
CA LEU A 406 0.38 33.99 -4.77
C LEU A 406 -0.33 34.68 -5.95
N VAL A 407 -0.71 35.97 -5.80
CA VAL A 407 -1.56 36.71 -6.77
C VAL A 407 -1.00 36.69 -8.19
N ASN A 408 0.32 36.76 -8.33
CA ASN A 408 0.99 36.83 -9.63
C ASN A 408 1.34 35.45 -10.21
N GLN A 409 1.00 34.37 -9.50
CA GLN A 409 1.35 32.99 -9.84
C GLN A 409 0.13 32.11 -10.09
N SER A 410 -1.04 32.71 -10.40
CA SER A 410 -2.26 31.97 -10.68
C SER A 410 -2.12 31.01 -11.88
N ALA A 411 -1.26 31.35 -12.85
CA ALA A 411 -0.93 30.49 -13.99
C ALA A 411 0.08 29.37 -13.64
N THR A 412 0.81 29.49 -12.52
CA THR A 412 1.82 28.50 -12.11
C THR A 412 1.15 27.24 -11.58
N LEU A 413 1.74 26.09 -11.90
CA LEU A 413 1.18 24.81 -11.49
C LEU A 413 1.37 24.61 -9.99
N ARG A 414 0.29 24.32 -9.26
CA ARG A 414 0.27 24.08 -7.80
C ARG A 414 1.39 23.14 -7.33
N PHE A 415 1.69 22.10 -8.11
CA PHE A 415 2.73 21.15 -7.73
C PHE A 415 4.14 21.76 -7.71
N GLU A 416 4.41 22.75 -8.56
CA GLU A 416 5.72 23.42 -8.63
C GLU A 416 5.93 24.27 -7.38
N ILE A 417 4.91 25.04 -7.01
CA ILE A 417 4.89 25.83 -5.77
C ILE A 417 5.14 24.93 -4.55
N ALA A 418 4.43 23.79 -4.47
CA ALA A 418 4.60 22.84 -3.38
C ALA A 418 6.01 22.22 -3.34
N GLN A 419 6.61 21.92 -4.50
CA GLN A 419 7.98 21.40 -4.59
C GLN A 419 9.03 22.46 -4.19
N ILE A 420 8.84 23.71 -4.61
CA ILE A 420 9.71 24.82 -4.20
C ILE A 420 9.63 25.01 -2.68
N ALA A 421 8.42 24.96 -2.11
CA ALA A 421 8.23 25.03 -0.66
C ALA A 421 8.90 23.86 0.07
N GLU A 422 8.74 22.62 -0.41
CA GLU A 422 9.41 21.45 0.16
C GLU A 422 10.94 21.58 0.14
N LYS A 423 11.50 22.14 -0.94
CA LYS A 423 12.95 22.25 -1.13
C LYS A 423 13.59 23.40 -0.34
N TYR A 424 12.96 24.57 -0.29
CA TYR A 424 13.64 25.80 0.13
C TYR A 424 13.08 26.45 1.41
N LEU A 425 11.86 26.11 1.84
CA LEU A 425 11.22 26.81 2.97
C LEU A 425 12.04 26.65 4.27
N LEU A 426 12.50 25.44 4.59
CA LEU A 426 13.27 25.21 5.82
C LEU A 426 14.61 25.97 5.84
N GLN A 427 15.25 26.10 4.67
CA GLN A 427 16.46 26.89 4.52
C GLN A 427 16.18 28.37 4.76
N LYS A 428 15.10 28.91 4.17
CA LYS A 428 14.67 30.29 4.37
C LYS A 428 14.38 30.61 5.84
N LEU A 429 13.76 29.66 6.55
CA LEU A 429 13.42 29.82 7.96
C LEU A 429 14.60 29.58 8.91
N ASN A 430 15.72 29.06 8.41
CA ASN A 430 16.83 28.54 9.21
C ASN A 430 16.33 27.60 10.33
N LYS A 431 15.43 26.68 9.97
CA LYS A 431 14.70 25.80 10.90
C LYS A 431 14.78 24.35 10.46
N THR A 432 14.76 23.44 11.43
CA THR A 432 14.54 22.02 11.17
C THR A 432 13.04 21.72 11.04
N LYS A 433 12.69 20.63 10.35
CA LYS A 433 11.30 20.20 10.21
C LYS A 433 10.60 20.05 11.57
N ASP A 434 11.29 19.53 12.56
CA ASP A 434 10.74 19.26 13.89
C ASP A 434 10.47 20.53 14.72
N SER A 435 11.04 21.67 14.30
CA SER A 435 10.81 22.99 14.93
C SER A 435 9.60 23.74 14.39
N LEU A 436 8.96 23.23 13.32
CA LEU A 436 7.75 23.83 12.77
C LEU A 436 6.53 23.52 13.66
N PRO A 437 5.49 24.36 13.68
CA PRO A 437 4.28 24.08 14.43
C PRO A 437 3.49 22.93 13.77
N PHE A 438 3.04 22.00 14.60
CA PHE A 438 2.24 20.84 14.18
C PHE A 438 0.90 20.79 14.90
N VAL A 439 -0.12 20.33 14.18
CA VAL A 439 -1.37 19.82 14.76
C VAL A 439 -1.30 18.31 14.81
N CYS A 440 -1.32 17.76 16.01
CA CYS A 440 -1.29 16.33 16.28
C CYS A 440 -2.65 15.81 16.76
N LEU A 441 -2.81 14.48 16.80
CA LEU A 441 -3.88 13.87 17.57
C LEU A 441 -3.78 14.28 19.05
N ASN A 442 -4.91 14.54 19.69
CA ASN A 442 -4.98 14.74 21.14
C ASN A 442 -4.92 13.39 21.87
N GLN A 443 -4.81 13.44 23.20
CA GLN A 443 -4.65 12.25 24.03
C GLN A 443 -5.77 11.21 23.81
N THR A 444 -7.03 11.64 23.82
CA THR A 444 -8.18 10.75 23.59
C THR A 444 -8.12 10.04 22.24
N HIS A 445 -7.69 10.73 21.17
CA HIS A 445 -7.53 10.12 19.85
C HIS A 445 -6.34 9.14 19.81
N LEU A 446 -5.24 9.46 20.50
CA LEU A 446 -4.07 8.58 20.58
C LEU A 446 -4.41 7.28 21.32
N GLU A 447 -5.04 7.39 22.49
CA GLU A 447 -5.51 6.26 23.29
C GLU A 447 -6.49 5.40 22.50
N SER A 448 -7.50 6.02 21.88
CA SER A 448 -8.47 5.29 21.06
C SER A 448 -7.80 4.53 19.89
N LEU A 449 -6.83 5.14 19.21
CA LEU A 449 -6.11 4.50 18.12
C LEU A 449 -5.21 3.35 18.61
N LEU A 450 -4.51 3.55 19.73
CA LEU A 450 -3.66 2.52 20.34
C LEU A 450 -4.50 1.33 20.82
N GLN A 451 -5.55 1.58 21.60
CA GLN A 451 -6.42 0.53 22.14
C GLN A 451 -7.05 -0.29 21.02
N LYS A 452 -7.54 0.35 19.95
CA LYS A 452 -8.07 -0.38 18.79
C LYS A 452 -6.99 -1.20 18.08
N SER A 453 -5.76 -0.69 18.00
CA SER A 453 -4.64 -1.43 17.42
C SER A 453 -4.23 -2.65 18.23
N LEU A 454 -4.17 -2.51 19.56
CA LEU A 454 -3.88 -3.60 20.50
C LEU A 454 -5.00 -4.65 20.49
N GLN A 455 -6.26 -4.23 20.52
CA GLN A 455 -7.41 -5.12 20.41
C GLN A 455 -7.28 -6.01 19.15
N TYR A 456 -7.03 -5.38 18.00
CA TYR A 456 -6.88 -6.09 16.73
C TYR A 456 -5.66 -7.01 16.67
N GLU A 457 -4.56 -6.69 17.35
CA GLU A 457 -3.41 -7.60 17.43
C GLU A 457 -3.74 -8.82 18.30
N ARG A 458 -4.41 -8.64 19.45
CA ARG A 458 -4.86 -9.73 20.32
C ARG A 458 -5.88 -10.66 19.64
N GLU A 459 -6.75 -10.11 18.79
CA GLU A 459 -7.69 -10.93 18.02
C GLU A 459 -7.00 -11.83 16.99
N ILE A 460 -5.87 -11.38 16.43
CA ILE A 460 -5.08 -12.16 15.46
C ILE A 460 -4.17 -13.14 16.18
N TYR A 461 -3.54 -12.70 17.27
CA TYR A 461 -2.61 -13.45 18.11
C TYR A 461 -3.14 -13.50 19.55
N PRO A 462 -4.04 -14.44 19.88
CA PRO A 462 -4.62 -14.52 21.21
C PRO A 462 -3.58 -14.84 22.30
N ASP A 463 -2.50 -15.53 21.92
CA ASP A 463 -1.39 -15.91 22.79
C ASP A 463 -0.25 -14.88 22.79
N LEU A 464 -0.55 -13.62 22.43
CA LEU A 464 0.43 -12.53 22.41
C LEU A 464 1.00 -12.31 23.82
N SER A 465 2.34 -12.39 23.94
CA SER A 465 3.00 -12.17 25.23
C SER A 465 2.89 -10.72 25.70
N GLU A 466 3.12 -10.50 27.00
CA GLU A 466 3.18 -9.15 27.58
C GLU A 466 4.30 -8.32 26.94
N GLU A 467 5.45 -8.94 26.64
CA GLU A 467 6.58 -8.29 25.98
C GLU A 467 6.22 -7.84 24.56
N ALA A 468 5.50 -8.68 23.80
CA ALA A 468 5.06 -8.33 22.45
C ALA A 468 4.02 -7.18 22.46
N THR A 469 3.13 -7.18 23.46
CA THR A 469 2.19 -6.07 23.72
C THR A 469 2.95 -4.78 24.04
N LYS A 470 3.91 -4.82 24.96
CA LYS A 470 4.75 -3.67 25.31
C LYS A 470 5.52 -3.15 24.10
N HIS A 471 6.06 -4.05 23.28
CA HIS A 471 6.73 -3.67 22.04
C HIS A 471 5.78 -2.97 21.04
N HIS A 472 4.50 -3.35 20.99
CA HIS A 472 3.49 -2.61 20.22
C HIS A 472 3.32 -1.18 20.72
N GLU A 473 3.15 -1.00 22.02
CA GLU A 473 2.96 0.31 22.64
C GLU A 473 4.17 1.22 22.41
N GLU A 474 5.39 0.69 22.65
CA GLU A 474 6.64 1.41 22.38
C GLU A 474 6.76 1.84 20.91
N ALA A 475 6.46 0.93 19.97
CA ALA A 475 6.48 1.24 18.55
C ALA A 475 5.44 2.31 18.17
N PHE A 476 4.26 2.29 18.81
CA PHE A 476 3.21 3.29 18.62
C PHE A 476 3.67 4.68 19.10
N PHE A 477 4.19 4.77 20.32
CA PHE A 477 4.65 6.06 20.88
C PHE A 477 5.87 6.60 20.14
N LYS A 478 6.80 5.74 19.72
CA LYS A 478 7.91 6.12 18.83
C LYS A 478 7.43 6.67 17.49
N ALA A 479 6.34 6.12 16.93
CA ALA A 479 5.72 6.69 15.73
C ALA A 479 5.13 8.09 16.00
N PHE A 480 4.48 8.27 17.15
CA PHE A 480 3.95 9.57 17.57
C PHE A 480 5.06 10.62 17.76
N GLU A 481 6.14 10.28 18.46
CA GLU A 481 7.33 11.14 18.67
C GLU A 481 7.92 11.59 17.33
N ARG A 482 8.00 10.67 16.35
CA ARG A 482 8.40 10.92 14.96
C ARG A 482 7.35 11.67 14.13
N LYS A 483 6.36 12.28 14.78
CA LYS A 483 5.29 13.10 14.20
C LYS A 483 4.48 12.37 13.12
N LYS A 484 4.37 11.04 13.17
CA LYS A 484 3.64 10.24 12.17
C LYS A 484 2.13 10.52 12.17
N PHE A 485 1.59 10.98 13.29
CA PHE A 485 0.17 11.34 13.46
C PHE A 485 -0.06 12.86 13.51
N CYS A 486 0.91 13.63 13.04
CA CYS A 486 0.87 15.08 13.04
C CYS A 486 0.97 15.62 11.62
N ASN A 487 0.42 16.81 11.42
CA ASN A 487 0.55 17.58 10.20
C ASN A 487 0.97 19.01 10.53
N PHE A 488 1.58 19.72 9.58
CA PHE A 488 1.85 21.15 9.78
C PHE A 488 0.57 21.91 10.15
N ASP A 489 0.71 22.78 11.16
CA ASP A 489 -0.26 23.82 11.48
C ASP A 489 -0.12 24.93 10.43
N THR A 490 -0.81 24.75 9.31
CA THR A 490 -0.73 25.65 8.16
C THR A 490 -1.30 27.03 8.48
N ASP A 491 -2.22 27.13 9.44
CA ASP A 491 -2.78 28.40 9.87
C ASP A 491 -1.75 29.21 10.66
N LYS A 492 -1.04 28.59 11.62
CA LYS A 492 0.06 29.27 12.32
C LYS A 492 1.26 29.56 11.42
N LEU A 493 1.62 28.63 10.53
CA LEU A 493 2.74 28.84 9.61
C LEU A 493 2.50 30.02 8.67
N ILE A 494 1.28 30.19 8.15
CA ILE A 494 1.02 31.27 7.19
C ILE A 494 0.97 32.65 7.86
N GLU A 495 0.86 32.71 9.18
CA GLU A 495 0.94 33.94 9.97
C GLU A 495 2.39 34.39 10.22
N ASP A 496 3.38 33.50 10.03
CA ASP A 496 4.80 33.83 10.15
C ASP A 496 5.24 34.73 8.99
N ASN A 497 5.75 35.92 9.30
CA ASN A 497 6.21 36.91 8.32
C ASN A 497 7.28 36.37 7.36
N ALA A 498 8.17 35.47 7.82
CA ALA A 498 9.18 34.87 6.96
C ALA A 498 8.55 33.90 5.96
N VAL A 499 7.52 33.15 6.37
CA VAL A 499 6.75 32.27 5.47
C VAL A 499 5.96 33.10 4.46
N GLN A 500 5.30 34.19 4.88
CA GLN A 500 4.60 35.08 3.94
C GLN A 500 5.56 35.70 2.92
N ASN A 501 6.72 36.21 3.38
CA ASN A 501 7.77 36.72 2.50
C ASN A 501 8.27 35.64 1.52
N PHE A 502 8.40 34.39 1.97
CA PHE A 502 8.78 33.28 1.10
C PHE A 502 7.79 33.09 -0.05
N PHE A 503 6.48 33.01 0.25
CA PHE A 503 5.47 32.81 -0.80
C PHE A 503 5.32 34.04 -1.72
N THR A 504 5.40 35.26 -1.18
CA THR A 504 5.16 36.49 -1.94
C THR A 504 6.36 36.99 -2.75
N LYS A 505 7.59 36.76 -2.27
CA LYS A 505 8.83 37.30 -2.87
C LYS A 505 9.75 36.20 -3.39
N ASP A 506 10.06 35.21 -2.56
CA ASP A 506 11.09 34.23 -2.91
C ASP A 506 10.61 33.23 -3.97
N ILE A 507 9.36 32.73 -3.87
CA ILE A 507 8.81 31.80 -4.87
C ILE A 507 8.80 32.39 -6.28
N PRO A 508 8.28 33.62 -6.54
CA PRO A 508 8.37 34.23 -7.87
C PRO A 508 9.81 34.24 -8.42
N GLN A 509 10.78 34.66 -7.61
CA GLN A 509 12.19 34.68 -8.02
C GLN A 509 12.73 33.27 -8.34
N LEU A 510 12.35 32.26 -7.55
CA LEU A 510 12.76 30.87 -7.76
C LEU A 510 12.09 30.22 -8.98
N LEU A 511 10.96 30.75 -9.44
CA LEU A 511 10.31 30.34 -10.67
C LEU A 511 10.99 30.94 -11.89
N ASP A 512 11.39 32.21 -11.83
CA ASP A 512 12.07 32.90 -12.96
C ASP A 512 13.45 32.32 -13.30
N ILE A 513 14.09 31.63 -12.35
CA ILE A 513 15.41 30.99 -12.55
C ILE A 513 15.30 29.65 -13.32
N ARG A 514 14.10 29.05 -13.40
CA ARG A 514 13.88 27.77 -14.08
C ARG A 514 13.48 27.97 -15.53
#